data_AF-A0A518BZ57-F1
#
_entry.id   AF-A0A518BZ57-F1
#
_cell.length_a   1.000
_cell.length_b   1.000
_cell.length_c   1.000
_cell.angle_alpha   90.00
_cell.angle_beta   90.00
_cell.angle_gamma   90.00
#
_symmetry.space_group_name_H-M   'P 1'
#
loop_
_entity.id
_entity.type
_entity.pdbx_description
1 polymer ?
#
loop_
_entity_poly.entity_id
_entity_poly.type
_entity_poly.pdbx_seq_one_letter_code
_entity_poly.pdbx_strand_id
1 'polypeptide(L)'
;MLRQDRLFTSCFVAIFGTAGITQAAYLTDTFDYADQSAFESAYEIDVVGSPAVDLQASEGTVRMTVNGGDQAGASNKTLFVFDAFTPMSVGGDIVTGGGFTPTRFGIEVADDPDTEVYVQLQARTTDTEIVLRRVNNGVNTFLNSVVIGDNANFSGTWLLEVGATDVSVRRNGNPILSAVHGLDFANYAGGAQGFFYARKNAAGSTAVTFDNFVIDGTAVPEPGAAMTLLGLGLASLRRHRG
;
A
#
# COMPACT_ATOMS: atom_id res chain seq x y z
N MET A 1 -47.69 -5.74 42.30
CA MET A 1 -46.91 -7.00 42.25
C MET A 1 -46.74 -7.35 40.78
N LEU A 2 -45.49 -7.41 40.31
CA LEU A 2 -45.07 -7.50 38.91
C LEU A 2 -45.59 -8.76 38.20
N ARG A 3 -45.83 -8.68 36.88
CA ARG A 3 -45.45 -9.72 35.91
C ARG A 3 -45.26 -9.13 34.51
N GLN A 4 -44.00 -9.13 34.08
CA GLN A 4 -43.54 -9.03 32.70
C GLN A 4 -43.91 -10.33 31.97
N ASP A 5 -44.60 -10.26 30.84
CA ASP A 5 -44.59 -11.32 29.84
C ASP A 5 -43.78 -10.82 28.64
N ARG A 6 -42.70 -11.56 28.36
CA ARG A 6 -41.69 -11.26 27.35
C ARG A 6 -42.17 -11.73 25.98
N LEU A 7 -42.03 -10.86 24.98
CA LEU A 7 -42.04 -11.19 23.56
C LEU A 7 -40.86 -12.14 23.26
N PHE A 8 -41.17 -13.30 22.68
CA PHE A 8 -40.20 -14.20 22.07
C PHE A 8 -39.77 -13.62 20.71
N THR A 9 -38.56 -13.06 20.65
CA THR A 9 -37.85 -12.77 19.40
C THR A 9 -37.05 -14.02 19.04
N SER A 10 -37.44 -14.70 17.96
CA SER A 10 -36.72 -15.85 17.43
C SER A 10 -35.42 -15.38 16.77
N CYS A 11 -34.29 -15.59 17.44
CA CYS A 11 -32.97 -15.49 16.81
C CYS A 11 -32.72 -16.72 15.95
N PHE A 12 -32.53 -16.52 14.64
CA PHE A 12 -31.93 -17.50 13.76
C PHE A 12 -30.47 -17.70 14.17
N VAL A 13 -30.14 -18.85 14.74
CA VAL A 13 -28.76 -19.31 14.92
C VAL A 13 -28.35 -20.00 13.63
N ALA A 14 -27.62 -19.31 12.77
CA ALA A 14 -26.87 -19.95 11.70
C ALA A 14 -25.60 -20.55 12.31
N ILE A 15 -25.57 -21.88 12.43
CA ILE A 15 -24.36 -22.63 12.79
C ILE A 15 -23.47 -22.67 11.55
N PHE A 16 -22.53 -21.73 11.44
CA PHE A 16 -21.42 -21.86 10.50
C PHE A 16 -20.36 -22.73 11.16
N GLY A 17 -20.06 -23.88 10.54
CA GLY A 17 -18.96 -24.74 10.94
C GLY A 17 -17.65 -23.95 10.88
N THR A 18 -16.98 -23.84 12.02
CA THR A 18 -15.67 -23.19 12.14
C THR A 18 -14.59 -24.10 11.52
N ALA A 19 -14.43 -24.02 10.20
CA ALA A 19 -13.11 -24.18 9.62
C ALA A 19 -12.32 -22.94 10.06
N GLY A 20 -11.22 -23.14 10.79
CA GLY A 20 -10.41 -22.04 11.30
C GLY A 20 -9.92 -21.15 10.17
N ILE A 21 -10.57 -20.00 9.98
CA ILE A 21 -10.03 -18.91 9.19
C ILE A 21 -8.84 -18.42 10.02
N THR A 22 -7.63 -18.73 9.60
CA THR A 22 -6.45 -17.99 10.03
C THR A 22 -6.74 -16.54 9.70
N GLN A 23 -7.08 -15.75 10.71
CA GLN A 23 -7.31 -14.32 10.58
C GLN A 23 -6.02 -13.76 10.00
N ALA A 24 -6.07 -13.41 8.71
CA ALA A 24 -4.94 -12.82 8.04
C ALA A 24 -4.59 -11.53 8.79
N ALA A 25 -3.32 -11.43 9.18
CA ALA A 25 -2.87 -10.35 10.06
C ALA A 25 -3.02 -9.02 9.31
N TYR A 26 -3.64 -8.05 9.97
CA TYR A 26 -3.51 -6.67 9.56
C TYR A 26 -2.06 -6.28 9.81
N LEU A 27 -1.30 -6.06 8.74
CA LEU A 27 0.07 -5.61 8.83
C LEU A 27 0.08 -4.11 8.61
N THR A 28 0.67 -3.42 9.59
CA THR A 28 1.10 -2.04 9.46
C THR A 28 2.62 -2.10 9.46
N ASP A 29 3.24 -1.84 8.31
CA ASP A 29 4.68 -1.56 8.28
C ASP A 29 4.88 -0.13 8.80
N THR A 30 5.36 0.02 10.03
CA THR A 30 5.50 1.33 10.70
C THR A 30 6.85 2.02 10.45
N PHE A 31 7.65 1.56 9.47
CA PHE A 31 8.90 2.23 9.06
C PHE A 31 9.96 2.44 10.16
N ASP A 32 9.99 1.57 11.17
CA ASP A 32 10.98 1.63 12.26
C ASP A 32 12.26 0.84 11.92
N TYR A 33 13.00 1.31 10.90
CA TYR A 33 14.23 0.68 10.43
C TYR A 33 15.47 1.33 11.05
N ALA A 34 16.28 0.53 11.74
CA ALA A 34 17.48 0.99 12.44
C ALA A 34 18.60 1.47 11.50
N ASP A 35 18.67 0.91 10.28
CA ASP A 35 19.65 1.26 9.25
C ASP A 35 19.16 0.87 7.84
N GLN A 36 19.98 1.20 6.82
CA GLN A 36 19.72 0.89 5.42
C GLN A 36 19.57 -0.62 5.15
N SER A 37 20.36 -1.47 5.82
CA SER A 37 20.29 -2.91 5.60
C SER A 37 18.98 -3.50 6.12
N ALA A 38 18.46 -2.99 7.23
CA ALA A 38 17.16 -3.37 7.76
C ALA A 38 16.05 -2.97 6.78
N PHE A 39 16.12 -1.77 6.21
CA PHE A 39 15.18 -1.33 5.20
C PHE A 39 15.22 -2.19 3.92
N GLU A 40 16.42 -2.44 3.37
CA GLU A 40 16.61 -3.28 2.18
C GLU A 40 16.24 -4.76 2.41
N SER A 41 16.12 -5.20 3.67
CA SER A 41 15.58 -6.52 3.98
C SER A 41 14.07 -6.61 3.74
N ALA A 42 13.35 -5.51 3.95
CA ALA A 42 11.90 -5.40 3.78
C ALA A 42 11.49 -4.85 2.40
N TYR A 43 12.35 -4.06 1.76
CA TYR A 43 12.08 -3.43 0.46
C TYR A 43 13.00 -3.95 -0.65
N GLU A 44 12.45 -4.04 -1.85
CA GLU A 44 13.23 -4.14 -3.09
C GLU A 44 13.43 -2.74 -3.66
N ILE A 45 14.67 -2.42 -4.06
CA ILE A 45 15.04 -1.10 -4.56
C ILE A 45 15.27 -1.21 -6.06
N ASP A 46 14.43 -0.53 -6.84
CA ASP A 46 14.62 -0.42 -8.28
C ASP A 46 15.25 0.93 -8.63
N VAL A 47 16.26 0.87 -9.48
CA VAL A 47 17.13 1.99 -9.78
C VAL A 47 17.42 2.04 -11.28
N VAL A 48 16.93 3.09 -11.94
CA VAL A 48 17.22 3.33 -13.35
C VAL A 48 18.25 4.45 -13.47
N GLY A 49 19.49 4.06 -13.80
CA GLY A 49 20.63 4.96 -14.01
C GLY A 49 21.77 4.74 -13.02
N SER A 50 22.56 5.76 -12.71
CA SER A 50 23.55 5.74 -11.62
C SER A 50 23.17 6.69 -10.49
N PRO A 51 21.94 6.63 -9.94
CA PRO A 51 21.63 7.46 -8.80
C PRO A 51 22.35 6.89 -7.59
N ALA A 52 23.04 7.76 -6.88
CA ALA A 52 23.24 7.55 -5.47
C ALA A 52 21.87 7.70 -4.81
N VAL A 53 21.09 6.62 -4.74
CA VAL A 53 19.98 6.53 -3.79
C VAL A 53 20.64 6.52 -2.41
N ASP A 54 20.79 7.70 -1.82
CA ASP A 54 21.23 7.81 -0.44
C ASP A 54 20.02 7.51 0.45
N LEU A 55 19.80 6.21 0.69
CA LEU A 55 18.80 5.71 1.63
C LEU A 55 19.32 5.93 3.04
N GLN A 56 19.10 7.14 3.54
CA GLN A 56 19.25 7.40 4.96
C GLN A 56 17.98 6.90 5.63
N ALA A 57 18.02 5.64 6.05
CA ALA A 57 17.04 5.06 6.97
C ALA A 57 17.52 5.33 8.40
N SER A 58 16.72 6.09 9.15
CA SER A 58 16.89 6.32 10.59
C SER A 58 15.49 6.37 11.21
N GLU A 59 15.27 5.67 12.33
CA GLU A 59 14.01 5.60 13.11
C GLU A 59 12.84 6.41 12.50
N GLY A 60 12.04 5.78 11.64
CA GLY A 60 10.81 6.35 11.07
C GLY A 60 10.94 6.99 9.67
N THR A 61 12.14 7.35 9.23
CA THR A 61 12.34 8.14 8.00
C THR A 61 13.16 7.40 6.95
N VAL A 62 12.68 7.40 5.70
CA VAL A 62 13.48 7.01 4.51
C VAL A 62 13.63 8.20 3.58
N ARG A 63 14.86 8.69 3.48
CA ARG A 63 15.19 9.72 2.49
C ARG A 63 15.54 9.05 1.17
N MET A 64 14.87 9.45 0.09
CA MET A 64 15.25 9.08 -1.28
C MET A 64 15.85 10.29 -1.99
N THR A 65 17.18 10.31 -2.09
CA THR A 65 17.89 11.33 -2.86
C THR A 65 18.10 10.84 -4.29
N VAL A 66 17.60 11.57 -5.29
CA VAL A 66 17.74 11.20 -6.71
C VAL A 66 18.70 12.19 -7.39
N ASN A 67 19.88 11.68 -7.73
CA ASN A 67 20.94 12.46 -8.37
C ASN A 67 20.96 12.20 -9.88
N GLY A 68 21.10 13.24 -10.71
CA GLY A 68 21.65 13.13 -12.06
C GLY A 68 20.94 12.25 -13.10
N GLY A 69 19.76 12.62 -13.59
CA GLY A 69 19.12 12.02 -14.78
C GLY A 69 18.23 10.81 -14.51
N ASP A 70 18.27 10.35 -13.26
CA ASP A 70 17.90 9.00 -12.87
C ASP A 70 16.54 8.95 -12.15
N GLN A 71 16.11 7.71 -11.88
CA GLN A 71 14.87 7.37 -11.20
C GLN A 71 15.16 6.33 -10.12
N ALA A 72 14.44 6.40 -9.01
CA ALA A 72 14.53 5.42 -7.94
C ALA A 72 13.13 5.06 -7.44
N GLY A 73 12.93 3.78 -7.17
CA GLY A 73 11.72 3.23 -6.58
C GLY A 73 12.07 2.26 -5.46
N ALA A 74 11.11 2.05 -4.58
CA ALA A 74 11.16 0.98 -3.60
C ALA A 74 9.77 0.34 -3.48
N SER A 75 9.73 -0.98 -3.46
CA SER A 75 8.53 -1.79 -3.31
C SER A 75 8.67 -2.69 -2.08
N ASN A 76 7.60 -2.81 -1.30
CA ASN A 76 7.61 -3.66 -0.10
C ASN A 76 7.57 -5.14 -0.52
N LYS A 77 8.47 -5.97 0.03
CA LYS A 77 8.52 -7.42 -0.27
C LYS A 77 7.38 -8.22 0.38
N THR A 78 6.69 -7.62 1.35
CA THR A 78 5.51 -8.19 2.01
C THR A 78 4.32 -8.07 1.08
N LEU A 79 3.67 -9.21 0.84
CA LEU A 79 2.50 -9.28 -0.02
C LEU A 79 1.22 -9.16 0.79
N PHE A 80 0.31 -8.34 0.28
CA PHE A 80 -1.01 -8.11 0.83
C PHE A 80 -2.07 -8.77 -0.05
N VAL A 81 -3.06 -9.39 0.59
CA VAL A 81 -4.31 -9.80 -0.05
C VAL A 81 -5.00 -8.54 -0.52
N PHE A 82 -5.23 -8.50 -1.82
CA PHE A 82 -6.08 -7.51 -2.44
C PHE A 82 -7.29 -8.25 -3.00
N ASP A 83 -8.40 -8.18 -2.26
CA ASP A 83 -9.64 -8.84 -2.63
C ASP A 83 -10.82 -7.85 -2.62
N ALA A 84 -11.97 -8.31 -3.10
CA ALA A 84 -13.16 -7.47 -3.21
C ALA A 84 -13.73 -7.01 -1.86
N PHE A 85 -13.18 -7.45 -0.73
CA PHE A 85 -13.70 -7.18 0.61
C PHE A 85 -12.72 -6.39 1.49
N THR A 86 -11.44 -6.39 1.13
CA THR A 86 -10.37 -5.79 1.92
C THR A 86 -9.74 -4.65 1.13
N PRO A 87 -10.00 -3.38 1.50
CA PRO A 87 -9.25 -2.28 0.94
C PRO A 87 -7.80 -2.35 1.41
N MET A 88 -6.89 -1.91 0.55
CA MET A 88 -5.49 -1.71 0.88
C MET A 88 -5.18 -0.22 0.80
N SER A 89 -4.36 0.28 1.72
CA SER A 89 -3.93 1.66 1.68
C SER A 89 -2.43 1.79 1.77
N VAL A 90 -1.91 2.78 1.07
CA VAL A 90 -0.51 3.17 1.06
C VAL A 90 -0.45 4.66 1.36
N GLY A 91 0.31 5.04 2.38
CA GLY A 91 0.40 6.41 2.82
C GLY A 91 1.74 6.73 3.46
N GLY A 92 1.90 7.99 3.81
CA GLY A 92 3.11 8.49 4.47
C GLY A 92 3.23 10.01 4.35
N ASP A 93 4.17 10.55 5.08
CA ASP A 93 4.56 11.94 5.02
C ASP A 93 5.56 12.14 3.89
N ILE A 94 5.21 13.05 2.96
CA ILE A 94 6.13 13.47 1.91
C ILE A 94 6.71 14.81 2.33
N VAL A 95 8.03 14.87 2.50
CA VAL A 95 8.78 16.08 2.85
C VAL A 95 9.79 16.40 1.76
N THR A 96 9.81 17.65 1.31
CA THR A 96 10.65 18.09 0.19
C THR A 96 11.89 18.80 0.69
N GLY A 97 13.05 18.43 0.15
CA GLY A 97 14.35 19.02 0.52
C GLY A 97 14.79 20.19 -0.36
N GLY A 98 13.90 20.80 -1.16
CA GLY A 98 14.26 21.82 -2.15
C GLY A 98 13.21 22.02 -3.24
N GLY A 99 13.65 22.05 -4.50
CA GLY A 99 12.74 22.18 -5.65
C GLY A 99 11.77 21.00 -5.79
N PHE A 100 10.67 21.20 -6.52
CA PHE A 100 9.65 20.18 -6.74
C PHE A 100 10.28 18.87 -7.26
N THR A 101 9.88 17.74 -6.69
CA THR A 101 10.34 16.40 -7.08
C THR A 101 9.13 15.60 -7.54
N PRO A 102 9.05 15.17 -8.81
CA PRO A 102 8.02 14.24 -9.25
C PRO A 102 8.05 12.95 -8.43
N THR A 103 6.90 12.62 -7.85
CA THR A 103 6.77 11.50 -6.91
C THR A 103 5.54 10.67 -7.28
N ARG A 104 5.65 9.36 -7.13
CA ARG A 104 4.55 8.42 -7.23
C ARG A 104 4.54 7.52 -6.02
N PHE A 105 3.36 7.11 -5.60
CA PHE A 105 3.19 6.02 -4.66
C PHE A 105 1.86 5.34 -4.93
N GLY A 106 1.81 4.04 -4.67
CA GLY A 106 0.68 3.24 -5.06
C GLY A 106 0.80 1.79 -4.66
N ILE A 107 -0.06 0.99 -5.29
CA ILE A 107 -0.15 -0.44 -5.12
C ILE A 107 0.06 -1.08 -6.49
N GLU A 108 0.90 -2.10 -6.55
CA GLU A 108 1.17 -2.89 -7.74
C GLU A 108 0.97 -4.38 -7.47
N VAL A 109 0.73 -5.16 -8.52
CA VAL A 109 0.75 -6.63 -8.43
C VAL A 109 2.20 -7.08 -8.29
N ALA A 110 2.49 -7.92 -7.30
CA ALA A 110 3.85 -8.28 -6.94
C ALA A 110 4.67 -8.92 -8.07
N ASP A 111 4.02 -9.76 -8.88
CA ASP A 111 4.63 -10.46 -10.01
C ASP A 111 4.40 -9.76 -11.37
N ASP A 112 3.67 -8.64 -11.38
CA ASP A 112 3.28 -7.91 -12.59
C ASP A 112 3.25 -6.39 -12.35
N PRO A 113 4.41 -5.71 -12.36
CA PRO A 113 4.48 -4.26 -12.17
C PRO A 113 3.80 -3.47 -13.31
N ASP A 114 3.41 -4.14 -14.40
CA ASP A 114 2.59 -3.57 -15.47
C ASP A 114 1.08 -3.48 -15.08
N THR A 115 0.74 -3.86 -13.84
CA THR A 115 -0.58 -3.70 -13.25
C THR A 115 -0.50 -2.97 -11.90
N GLU A 116 -0.87 -1.68 -11.90
CA GLU A 116 -0.75 -0.79 -10.74
C GLU A 116 -1.90 0.22 -10.63
N VAL A 117 -2.16 0.71 -9.41
CA VAL A 117 -2.97 1.90 -9.13
C VAL A 117 -2.13 2.83 -8.28
N TYR A 118 -1.96 4.07 -8.74
CA TYR A 118 -1.08 5.01 -8.06
C TYR A 118 -1.53 6.46 -8.23
N VAL A 119 -1.04 7.26 -7.31
CA VAL A 119 -1.09 8.71 -7.42
C VAL A 119 0.27 9.25 -7.83
N GLN A 120 0.26 10.20 -8.77
CA GLN A 120 1.43 10.92 -9.24
C GLN A 120 1.30 12.40 -8.86
N LEU A 121 2.28 12.87 -8.12
CA LEU A 121 2.54 14.28 -7.86
C LEU A 121 3.41 14.81 -9.00
N GLN A 122 2.92 15.80 -9.74
CA GLN A 122 3.69 16.42 -10.82
C GLN A 122 3.60 17.96 -10.80
N ALA A 123 4.71 18.62 -11.09
CA ALA A 123 4.76 20.07 -11.19
C ALA A 123 4.06 20.55 -12.46
N ARG A 124 3.27 21.61 -12.31
CA ARG A 124 2.94 22.58 -13.36
C ARG A 124 3.81 23.81 -13.19
N THR A 125 3.60 24.83 -14.01
CA THR A 125 4.41 26.07 -13.97
C THR A 125 4.45 26.71 -12.59
N THR A 126 3.32 26.74 -11.88
CA THR A 126 3.18 27.37 -10.56
C THR A 126 2.56 26.47 -9.50
N ASP A 127 1.89 25.40 -9.91
CA ASP A 127 1.01 24.58 -9.06
C ASP A 127 1.38 23.12 -9.18
N THR A 128 1.00 22.30 -8.21
CA THR A 128 1.17 20.85 -8.29
C THR A 128 -0.12 20.21 -8.77
N GLU A 129 -0.03 19.34 -9.77
CA GLU A 129 -1.13 18.46 -10.17
C GLU A 129 -0.97 17.11 -9.48
N ILE A 130 -2.07 16.64 -8.89
CA ILE A 130 -2.21 15.32 -8.32
C ILE A 130 -2.99 14.52 -9.34
N VAL A 131 -2.36 13.48 -9.91
CA VAL A 131 -2.97 12.67 -10.95
C VAL A 131 -3.15 11.25 -10.43
N LEU A 132 -4.37 10.75 -10.48
CA LEU A 132 -4.70 9.38 -10.17
C LEU A 132 -4.72 8.56 -11.46
N ARG A 133 -3.96 7.46 -11.48
CA ARG A 133 -3.76 6.62 -12.65
C ARG A 133 -3.89 5.15 -12.29
N ARG A 134 -4.10 4.38 -13.35
CA ARG A 134 -4.04 2.92 -13.33
C ARG A 134 -3.21 2.45 -14.52
N VAL A 135 -2.38 1.44 -14.31
CA VAL A 135 -1.81 0.64 -15.41
C VAL A 135 -2.43 -0.76 -15.34
N ASN A 136 -2.72 -1.30 -16.51
CA ASN A 136 -3.18 -2.68 -16.67
C ASN A 136 -2.53 -3.23 -17.93
N ASN A 137 -1.68 -4.26 -17.79
CA ASN A 137 -0.85 -4.79 -18.87
C ASN A 137 -0.06 -3.67 -19.60
N GLY A 138 0.56 -2.76 -18.85
CA GLY A 138 1.37 -1.66 -19.39
C GLY A 138 0.56 -0.48 -19.94
N VAL A 139 -0.78 -0.57 -19.97
CA VAL A 139 -1.64 0.50 -20.49
C VAL A 139 -1.97 1.52 -19.40
N ASN A 140 -1.28 2.66 -19.45
CA ASN A 140 -1.52 3.77 -18.53
C ASN A 140 -2.84 4.51 -18.84
N THR A 141 -3.78 4.42 -17.91
CA THR A 141 -5.11 5.01 -17.95
C THR A 141 -5.20 6.16 -16.94
N PHE A 142 -5.58 7.34 -17.41
CA PHE A 142 -5.95 8.46 -16.54
C PHE A 142 -7.30 8.18 -15.88
N LEU A 143 -7.37 8.36 -14.55
CA LEU A 143 -8.61 8.18 -13.80
C LEU A 143 -9.20 9.53 -13.36
N ASN A 144 -8.39 10.36 -12.70
CA ASN A 144 -8.81 11.68 -12.22
C ASN A 144 -7.58 12.58 -11.94
N SER A 145 -7.77 13.90 -11.85
CA SER A 145 -6.75 14.81 -11.32
C SER A 145 -7.32 16.05 -10.65
N VAL A 146 -6.52 16.62 -9.75
CA VAL A 146 -6.79 17.90 -9.10
C VAL A 146 -5.52 18.72 -9.06
N VAL A 147 -5.66 20.03 -9.16
CA VAL A 147 -4.55 20.96 -9.04
C VAL A 147 -4.61 21.58 -7.66
N ILE A 148 -3.51 21.47 -6.91
CA ILE A 148 -3.31 22.16 -5.64
C ILE A 148 -2.32 23.30 -5.87
N GLY A 149 -2.62 24.46 -5.28
CA GLY A 149 -1.81 25.66 -5.48
C GLY A 149 -0.40 25.54 -4.87
N ASP A 150 0.55 26.24 -5.49
CA ASP A 150 1.96 26.36 -5.10
C ASP A 150 2.75 25.03 -5.07
N ASN A 151 3.73 24.92 -5.97
CA ASN A 151 4.69 23.81 -6.02
C ASN A 151 5.52 23.63 -4.73
N ALA A 152 5.59 24.62 -3.84
CA ALA A 152 6.21 24.47 -2.52
C ALA A 152 5.28 23.75 -1.52
N ASN A 153 3.99 23.64 -1.82
CA ASN A 153 2.94 23.18 -0.91
C ASN A 153 2.43 21.77 -1.24
N PHE A 154 3.26 20.84 -1.70
CA PHE A 154 2.84 19.42 -1.80
C PHE A 154 3.33 18.55 -0.64
N SER A 155 4.19 19.08 0.24
CA SER A 155 4.55 18.39 1.49
C SER A 155 3.31 18.15 2.37
N GLY A 156 3.28 17.03 3.07
CA GLY A 156 2.19 16.68 3.98
C GLY A 156 1.97 15.18 4.06
N THR A 157 0.96 14.78 4.84
CA THR A 157 0.56 13.39 4.99
C THR A 157 -0.34 13.00 3.83
N TRP A 158 0.03 11.95 3.11
CA TRP A 158 -0.71 11.43 1.99
C TRP A 158 -1.23 10.03 2.29
N LEU A 159 -2.40 9.71 1.74
CA LEU A 159 -2.98 8.38 1.81
C LEU A 159 -3.69 8.07 0.50
N LEU A 160 -3.32 6.96 -0.13
CA LEU A 160 -4.05 6.31 -1.20
C LEU A 160 -4.77 5.11 -0.58
N GLU A 161 -6.08 5.02 -0.73
CA GLU A 161 -6.88 3.86 -0.34
C GLU A 161 -7.50 3.27 -1.60
N VAL A 162 -7.22 2.00 -1.87
CA VAL A 162 -7.73 1.28 -3.04
C VAL A 162 -8.66 0.19 -2.52
N GLY A 163 -9.95 0.37 -2.83
CA GLY A 163 -11.02 -0.54 -2.48
C GLY A 163 -11.34 -1.51 -3.61
N ALA A 164 -12.56 -2.06 -3.55
CA ALA A 164 -13.00 -3.11 -4.46
C ALA A 164 -13.26 -2.59 -5.89
N THR A 165 -13.54 -1.32 -6.07
CA THR A 165 -13.79 -0.76 -7.41
C THR A 165 -13.34 0.68 -7.50
N ASP A 166 -13.23 1.31 -6.34
CA ASP A 166 -12.94 2.68 -6.11
C ASP A 166 -11.55 2.86 -5.53
N VAL A 167 -11.02 4.05 -5.76
CA VAL A 167 -9.77 4.49 -5.22
C VAL A 167 -9.97 5.91 -4.72
N SER A 168 -9.45 6.22 -3.54
CA SER A 168 -9.52 7.53 -2.93
C SER A 168 -8.12 8.02 -2.53
N VAL A 169 -7.92 9.33 -2.63
CA VAL A 169 -6.70 9.99 -2.20
C VAL A 169 -7.06 11.05 -1.17
N ARG A 170 -6.34 11.03 -0.05
CA ARG A 170 -6.43 12.04 1.00
C ARG A 170 -5.10 12.74 1.19
N ARG A 171 -5.19 14.00 1.62
CA ARG A 171 -4.07 14.81 2.04
C ARG A 171 -4.38 15.47 3.38
N ASN A 172 -3.52 15.26 4.37
CA ASN A 172 -3.72 15.74 5.75
C ASN A 172 -5.09 15.35 6.29
N GLY A 173 -5.52 14.10 6.03
CA GLY A 173 -6.84 13.57 6.39
C GLY A 173 -8.02 14.05 5.53
N ASN A 174 -7.84 15.07 4.67
CA ASN A 174 -8.90 15.60 3.84
C ASN A 174 -8.96 14.88 2.48
N PRO A 175 -10.15 14.47 2.00
CA PRO A 175 -10.29 13.88 0.67
C PRO A 175 -9.97 14.93 -0.42
N ILE A 176 -9.18 14.52 -1.41
CA ILE A 176 -8.79 15.39 -2.54
C ILE A 176 -9.17 14.79 -3.90
N LEU A 177 -9.18 13.47 -4.04
CA LEU A 177 -9.53 12.76 -5.26
C LEU A 177 -10.23 11.45 -4.95
N SER A 178 -11.11 11.04 -5.86
CA SER A 178 -11.62 9.68 -5.92
C SER A 178 -11.92 9.29 -7.37
N ALA A 179 -11.83 8.00 -7.69
CA ALA A 179 -12.20 7.47 -9.00
C ALA A 179 -12.60 6.00 -8.91
N VAL A 180 -13.15 5.46 -10.00
CA VAL A 180 -13.30 4.01 -10.21
C VAL A 180 -12.09 3.53 -11.00
N HIS A 181 -11.35 2.54 -10.49
CA HIS A 181 -10.14 2.03 -11.18
C HIS A 181 -10.47 0.89 -12.15
N GLY A 182 -11.53 0.11 -11.91
CA GLY A 182 -11.98 -0.93 -12.83
C GLY A 182 -10.91 -1.99 -13.15
N LEU A 183 -10.07 -2.33 -12.16
CA LEU A 183 -9.23 -3.52 -12.21
C LEU A 183 -10.02 -4.71 -11.70
N ASP A 184 -9.72 -5.90 -12.24
CA ASP A 184 -10.25 -7.16 -11.72
C ASP A 184 -9.35 -7.65 -10.58
N PHE A 185 -9.94 -8.08 -9.45
CA PHE A 185 -9.20 -8.68 -8.32
C PHE A 185 -8.44 -9.92 -8.72
N ALA A 186 -8.86 -10.59 -9.80
CA ALA A 186 -8.09 -11.69 -10.37
C ALA A 186 -6.65 -11.28 -10.71
N ASN A 187 -6.41 -10.01 -11.05
CA ASN A 187 -5.08 -9.50 -11.33
C ASN A 187 -4.16 -9.50 -10.09
N TYR A 188 -4.74 -9.41 -8.88
CA TYR A 188 -4.00 -9.38 -7.63
C TYR A 188 -4.00 -10.71 -6.88
N ALA A 189 -4.37 -11.80 -7.54
CA ALA A 189 -4.45 -13.12 -6.91
C ALA A 189 -3.10 -13.63 -6.36
N GLY A 190 -1.98 -13.16 -6.92
CA GLY A 190 -0.62 -13.43 -6.42
C GLY A 190 -0.21 -12.57 -5.22
N GLY A 191 -1.03 -11.58 -4.85
CA GLY A 191 -0.72 -10.57 -3.86
C GLY A 191 -0.41 -9.22 -4.49
N ALA A 192 -0.55 -8.18 -3.67
CA ALA A 192 -0.23 -6.80 -4.00
C ALA A 192 0.85 -6.27 -3.06
N GLN A 193 1.62 -5.30 -3.52
CA GLN A 193 2.61 -4.61 -2.70
C GLN A 193 2.50 -3.10 -2.85
N GLY A 194 2.85 -2.38 -1.78
CA GLY A 194 2.94 -0.94 -1.82
C GLY A 194 4.30 -0.50 -2.34
N PHE A 195 4.32 0.57 -3.12
CA PHE A 195 5.54 1.14 -3.67
C PHE A 195 5.57 2.66 -3.54
N PHE A 196 6.78 3.20 -3.58
CA PHE A 196 7.02 4.61 -3.77
C PHE A 196 8.15 4.83 -4.77
N TYR A 197 8.10 5.97 -5.45
CA TYR A 197 8.98 6.27 -6.54
C TYR A 197 9.24 7.77 -6.62
N ALA A 198 10.47 8.14 -6.93
CA ALA A 198 10.89 9.51 -7.14
C ALA A 198 11.72 9.65 -8.41
N ARG A 199 11.55 10.79 -9.08
CA ARG A 199 12.32 11.15 -10.27
C ARG A 199 12.92 12.54 -10.13
N LYS A 200 14.10 12.72 -10.70
CA LYS A 200 14.74 14.04 -10.83
C LYS A 200 13.83 15.08 -11.52
N ASN A 201 13.88 16.32 -11.04
CA ASN A 201 13.29 17.48 -11.71
C ASN A 201 14.23 18.12 -12.76
N ALA A 202 13.70 19.09 -13.51
CA ALA A 202 14.48 19.79 -14.54
C ALA A 202 15.73 20.55 -14.01
N ALA A 203 15.82 20.80 -12.70
CA ALA A 203 16.82 21.68 -12.09
C ALA A 203 18.13 21.01 -11.62
N GLY A 204 18.27 19.68 -11.66
CA GLY A 204 19.59 19.04 -11.59
C GLY A 204 19.80 18.00 -10.50
N SER A 205 19.25 18.20 -9.31
CA SER A 205 19.30 17.27 -8.17
C SER A 205 18.12 17.55 -7.25
N THR A 206 17.46 16.50 -6.77
CA THR A 206 16.31 16.62 -5.87
C THR A 206 16.28 15.48 -4.87
N ALA A 207 15.84 15.78 -3.65
CA ALA A 207 15.55 14.79 -2.63
C ALA A 207 14.09 14.90 -2.23
N VAL A 208 13.43 13.75 -2.16
CA VAL A 208 12.15 13.60 -1.48
C VAL A 208 12.38 12.68 -0.30
N THR A 209 11.84 13.07 0.84
CA THR A 209 11.84 12.25 2.04
C THR A 209 10.46 11.65 2.19
N PHE A 210 10.41 10.33 2.31
CA PHE A 210 9.21 9.60 2.68
C PHE A 210 9.37 9.23 4.16
N ASP A 211 8.55 9.83 5.00
CA ASP A 211 8.56 9.65 6.44
C ASP A 211 7.25 8.98 6.86
N ASN A 212 7.27 8.19 7.95
CA ASN A 212 6.07 7.49 8.46
C ASN A 212 5.28 6.75 7.37
N PHE A 213 5.98 6.09 6.44
CA PHE A 213 5.28 5.35 5.39
C PHE A 213 4.56 4.15 5.99
N VAL A 214 3.32 3.95 5.57
CA VAL A 214 2.45 2.91 6.07
C VAL A 214 1.79 2.23 4.89
N ILE A 215 1.88 0.91 4.88
CA ILE A 215 0.99 0.05 4.09
C ILE A 215 0.09 -0.64 5.07
N ASP A 216 -1.21 -0.49 4.87
CA ASP A 216 -2.23 -1.19 5.63
C ASP A 216 -3.02 -2.08 4.68
N GLY A 217 -3.16 -3.33 5.08
CA GLY A 217 -3.90 -4.33 4.33
C GLY A 217 -3.92 -5.66 5.05
N THR A 218 -4.65 -6.61 4.49
CA THR A 218 -4.67 -7.98 4.99
C THR A 218 -3.48 -8.73 4.38
N ALA A 219 -2.55 -9.26 5.18
CA ALA A 219 -1.39 -9.98 4.65
C ALA A 219 -1.76 -11.29 3.94
N VAL A 220 -1.04 -11.67 2.88
CA VAL A 220 -1.15 -13.02 2.33
C VAL A 220 -0.59 -14.02 3.36
N PRO A 221 -1.35 -15.04 3.80
CA PRO A 221 -0.84 -16.03 4.73
C PRO A 221 0.37 -16.76 4.12
N GLU A 222 1.48 -16.85 4.87
CA GLU A 222 2.63 -17.62 4.40
C GLU A 222 2.22 -19.07 4.08
N PRO A 223 2.73 -19.67 2.97
CA PRO A 223 2.39 -21.04 2.58
C PRO A 223 2.65 -22.11 3.67
N GLY A 224 3.45 -21.80 4.70
CA GLY A 224 3.79 -22.71 5.80
C GLY A 224 2.77 -22.77 6.94
N ALA A 225 2.01 -21.70 7.20
CA ALA A 225 1.17 -21.61 8.41
C ALA A 225 -0.12 -22.45 8.33
N ALA A 226 -0.68 -22.61 7.13
CA ALA A 226 -1.87 -23.44 6.91
C ALA A 226 -1.59 -24.96 7.04
N MET A 227 -0.36 -25.39 6.72
CA MET A 227 0.03 -26.80 6.74
C MET A 227 0.29 -27.35 8.14
N THR A 228 0.75 -26.52 9.09
CA THR A 228 1.05 -26.97 10.47
C THR A 228 -0.22 -27.27 11.26
N LEU A 229 -1.30 -26.54 11.03
CA LEU A 229 -2.58 -26.73 11.73
C LEU A 229 -3.32 -28.00 11.25
N LEU A 230 -3.25 -28.31 9.96
CA LEU A 230 -3.78 -29.56 9.38
C LEU A 230 -2.97 -30.79 9.83
N GLY A 231 -1.65 -30.65 9.99
CA GLY A 231 -0.78 -31.72 10.50
C GLY A 231 -1.07 -32.11 11.97
N LEU A 232 -1.42 -31.14 12.81
CA LEU A 232 -1.79 -31.39 14.22
C LEU A 232 -3.23 -31.91 14.37
N GLY A 233 -4.15 -31.52 13.49
CA GLY A 233 -5.53 -32.03 13.49
C GLY A 233 -5.65 -33.52 13.15
N LEU A 234 -4.87 -34.00 12.17
CA LEU A 234 -4.86 -35.41 11.78
C LEU A 234 -4.13 -36.34 12.76
N ALA A 235 -3.19 -35.82 13.56
CA ALA A 235 -2.52 -36.61 14.60
C ALA A 235 -3.42 -36.92 15.81
N SER A 236 -4.45 -36.10 16.09
CA SER A 236 -5.35 -36.31 17.24
C SER A 236 -6.50 -37.30 16.97
N LEU A 237 -6.84 -37.57 15.70
CA LEU A 237 -8.00 -38.40 15.33
C LEU A 237 -7.69 -39.91 15.20
N ARG A 238 -6.46 -40.36 15.50
CA ARG A 238 -6.06 -41.79 15.44
C ARG A 238 -5.96 -42.51 16.79
N ARG A 239 -6.42 -41.92 17.90
CA ARG A 239 -6.55 -42.61 19.19
C ARG A 239 -7.95 -42.45 19.80
N HIS A 240 -8.95 -43.11 19.22
CA HIS A 240 -10.11 -43.56 19.97
C HIS A 240 -10.92 -44.62 19.20
N ARG A 241 -10.34 -45.82 19.03
CA ARG A 241 -11.08 -47.08 18.89
C ARG A 241 -10.24 -48.20 19.53
N GLY A 242 -10.35 -48.27 20.85
CA GLY A 242 -10.16 -49.49 21.63
C GLY A 242 -11.51 -49.86 22.19
#